data_AF-A0A0F9YZM6-F1
#
_entry.id   AF-A0A0F9YZM6-F1
#
_cell.length_a   1.000
_cell.length_b   1.000
_cell.length_c   1.000
_cell.angle_alpha   90.00
_cell.angle_beta   90.00
_cell.angle_gamma   90.00
#
_symmetry.space_group_name_H-M   'P 1'
#
loop_
_entity.id
_entity.type
_entity.pdbx_description
1 polymer ?
#
loop_
_entity_poly.entity_id
_entity_poly.type
_entity_poly.pdbx_seq_one_letter_code
_entity_poly.pdbx_strand_id
1 'polypeptide(L)'
;MKMIKSAVLGTLMVPAFMFAAGSASAQESTVGMEATYLTSQPQNTFYADSLTGNNVRSSVEDDENIGTINDFLIDEDGQVAAVIVGVGGFLGMGDKDVAIEWDSLELTRDDDGEDYVIRVNASQEALEEAEEYERN
;
A
#
# COMPACT_ATOMS: atom_id res chain seq x y z
N MET A 1 55.15 -24.76 6.21
CA MET A 1 56.21 -25.01 5.22
C MET A 1 55.70 -25.92 4.11
N LYS A 2 55.39 -25.38 2.94
CA LYS A 2 55.61 -26.05 1.65
C LYS A 2 55.40 -25.01 0.54
N MET A 3 56.53 -24.59 -0.02
CA MET A 3 56.65 -23.74 -1.18
C MET A 3 56.53 -24.62 -2.42
N ILE A 4 55.86 -24.18 -3.47
CA ILE A 4 56.10 -24.72 -4.81
C ILE A 4 56.23 -23.54 -5.77
N LYS A 5 57.40 -23.55 -6.41
CA LYS A 5 57.94 -22.57 -7.33
C LYS A 5 57.44 -22.81 -8.75
N SER A 6 57.55 -21.76 -9.56
CA SER A 6 58.13 -21.74 -10.91
C SER A 6 57.23 -21.15 -11.98
N ALA A 7 57.71 -19.99 -12.45
CA ALA A 7 57.39 -19.31 -13.67
C ALA A 7 57.66 -20.17 -14.92
N VAL A 8 56.88 -19.93 -15.97
CA VAL A 8 57.40 -20.01 -17.34
C VAL A 8 57.04 -18.70 -18.04
N LEU A 9 58.12 -18.02 -18.39
CA LEU A 9 58.23 -16.84 -19.21
C LEU A 9 58.15 -17.26 -20.68
N GLY A 10 57.26 -16.63 -21.46
CA GLY A 10 57.15 -16.86 -22.90
C GLY A 10 56.59 -15.63 -23.59
N THR A 11 57.45 -14.66 -23.88
CA THR A 11 57.14 -13.54 -24.76
C THR A 11 57.41 -13.97 -26.20
N LEU A 12 56.41 -13.85 -27.09
CA LEU A 12 56.68 -13.46 -28.47
C LEU A 12 55.63 -12.45 -28.94
N MET A 13 56.15 -11.33 -29.42
CA MET A 13 55.51 -10.12 -29.88
C MET A 13 55.10 -10.25 -31.37
N VAL A 14 53.88 -9.82 -31.73
CA VAL A 14 53.62 -9.06 -32.98
C VAL A 14 52.48 -8.08 -32.71
N PRO A 15 52.65 -6.77 -33.00
CA PRO A 15 51.59 -5.79 -32.90
C PRO A 15 50.75 -5.79 -34.18
N ALA A 16 49.44 -5.90 -34.05
CA ALA A 16 48.52 -5.52 -35.13
C ALA A 16 47.53 -4.48 -34.55
N PHE A 17 47.91 -3.21 -34.71
CA PHE A 17 46.95 -2.11 -34.69
C PHE A 17 45.95 -2.38 -35.81
N MET A 18 44.75 -2.85 -35.47
CA MET A 18 43.60 -2.76 -36.35
C MET A 18 42.62 -1.78 -35.72
N PHE A 19 42.69 -0.55 -36.18
CA PHE A 19 41.70 0.49 -35.92
C PHE A 19 40.45 0.10 -36.71
N ALA A 20 39.56 -0.69 -36.09
CA ALA A 20 38.23 -0.94 -36.63
C ALA A 20 37.29 0.17 -36.12
N ALA A 21 36.94 1.08 -37.03
CA ALA A 21 35.91 2.08 -36.84
C ALA A 21 34.53 1.41 -36.67
N GLY A 22 33.71 1.94 -35.76
CA GLY A 22 32.29 1.63 -35.60
C GLY A 22 32.04 0.28 -34.92
N SER A 23 31.59 0.22 -33.68
CA SER A 23 30.33 0.81 -33.24
C SER A 23 30.48 1.17 -31.78
N ALA A 24 30.35 2.45 -31.44
CA ALA A 24 29.98 2.80 -30.07
C ALA A 24 28.62 2.14 -29.85
N SER A 25 28.57 1.12 -28.99
CA SER A 25 27.30 0.69 -28.41
C SER A 25 26.77 1.91 -27.66
N ALA A 26 25.86 2.65 -28.29
CA ALA A 26 24.94 3.50 -27.59
C ALA A 26 24.13 2.55 -26.70
N GLN A 27 24.62 2.34 -25.48
CA GLN A 27 23.82 1.82 -24.41
C GLN A 27 22.80 2.91 -24.12
N GLU A 28 21.71 2.91 -24.88
CA GLU A 28 20.46 3.49 -24.43
C GLU A 28 20.13 2.76 -23.14
N SER A 29 20.58 3.34 -22.03
CA SER A 29 20.03 3.09 -20.73
C SER A 29 18.60 3.63 -20.77
N THR A 30 17.70 2.88 -21.40
CA THR A 30 16.31 2.91 -21.03
C THR A 30 16.29 2.35 -19.60
N VAL A 31 16.49 3.24 -18.63
CA VAL A 31 16.05 3.00 -17.26
C VAL A 31 14.53 3.05 -17.31
N GLY A 32 13.93 2.06 -17.99
CA GLY A 32 12.54 1.73 -17.83
C GLY A 32 12.44 1.24 -16.40
N MET A 33 11.52 1.82 -15.64
CA MET A 33 11.20 1.35 -14.30
C MET A 33 10.74 -0.10 -14.44
N GLU A 34 11.65 -1.05 -14.23
CA GLU A 34 11.33 -2.47 -14.28
C GLU A 34 10.35 -2.75 -13.15
N ALA A 35 9.18 -3.29 -13.49
CA ALA A 35 8.17 -3.61 -12.49
C ALA A 35 8.73 -4.65 -11.52
N THR A 36 8.63 -4.36 -10.22
CA THR A 36 8.91 -5.33 -9.17
C THR A 36 7.63 -6.07 -8.83
N TYR A 37 7.70 -7.40 -8.75
CA TYR A 37 6.56 -8.25 -8.44
C TYR A 37 6.73 -8.89 -7.07
N LEU A 38 5.64 -8.99 -6.32
CA LEU A 38 5.57 -9.70 -5.06
C LEU A 38 4.80 -11.01 -5.26
N THR A 39 5.29 -12.10 -4.67
CA THR A 39 4.63 -13.42 -4.70
C THR A 39 3.98 -13.79 -3.37
N SER A 40 4.10 -12.92 -2.37
CA SER A 40 3.52 -13.09 -1.04
C SER A 40 3.18 -11.73 -0.44
N GLN A 41 2.21 -11.71 0.46
CA GLN A 41 1.79 -10.50 1.16
C GLN A 41 2.88 -10.03 2.15
N PRO A 42 3.29 -8.75 2.12
CA PRO A 42 4.19 -8.19 3.11
C PRO A 42 3.57 -8.19 4.52
N GLN A 43 4.44 -8.24 5.54
CA GLN A 43 3.99 -8.09 6.92
C GLN A 43 3.34 -6.70 7.11
N ASN A 44 2.37 -6.62 8.02
CA ASN A 44 1.64 -5.38 8.33
C ASN A 44 0.89 -4.77 7.13
N THR A 45 0.38 -5.61 6.22
CA THR A 45 -0.54 -5.18 5.16
C THR A 45 -1.84 -5.98 5.26
N PHE A 46 -2.93 -5.41 4.75
CA PHE A 46 -4.24 -6.03 4.65
C PHE A 46 -4.82 -5.73 3.26
N TYR A 47 -5.78 -6.53 2.81
CA TYR A 47 -6.48 -6.23 1.57
C TYR A 47 -7.57 -5.19 1.83
N ALA A 48 -7.79 -4.28 0.88
CA ALA A 48 -8.84 -3.29 1.00
C ALA A 48 -10.23 -3.95 1.12
N ASP A 49 -10.48 -5.03 0.37
CA ASP A 49 -11.76 -5.76 0.44
C ASP A 49 -12.00 -6.45 1.78
N SER A 50 -10.94 -6.74 2.55
CA SER A 50 -11.07 -7.25 3.92
C SER A 50 -11.60 -6.20 4.89
N LEU A 51 -11.55 -4.91 4.52
CA LEU A 51 -12.04 -3.80 5.33
C LEU A 51 -13.33 -3.20 4.74
N THR A 52 -13.48 -3.12 3.42
CA THR A 52 -14.73 -2.69 2.77
C THR A 52 -15.88 -3.58 3.24
N GLY A 53 -17.04 -2.97 3.56
CA GLY A 53 -18.21 -3.69 4.07
C GLY A 53 -18.15 -4.02 5.56
N ASN A 54 -17.03 -3.73 6.24
CA ASN A 54 -16.96 -3.88 7.70
C ASN A 54 -17.68 -2.74 8.41
N ASN A 55 -18.15 -3.07 9.60
CA ASN A 55 -18.80 -2.12 10.48
C ASN A 55 -17.77 -1.21 11.14
N VAL A 56 -18.07 0.09 11.15
CA VAL A 56 -17.34 1.08 11.94
C VAL A 56 -18.08 1.24 13.26
N ARG A 57 -17.34 1.15 14.37
CA ARG A 57 -17.88 1.22 15.72
C ARG A 57 -17.45 2.47 16.47
N SER A 58 -18.33 2.96 17.34
CA SER A 58 -18.03 4.06 18.25
C SER A 58 -17.20 3.58 19.42
N SER A 59 -16.03 4.18 19.65
CA SER A 59 -15.26 3.93 20.88
C SER A 59 -15.82 4.70 22.09
N VAL A 60 -16.75 5.63 21.88
CA VAL A 60 -17.32 6.50 22.93
C VAL A 60 -18.72 6.09 23.36
N GLU A 61 -19.37 5.17 22.62
CA GLU A 61 -20.72 4.65 22.87
C GLU A 61 -20.72 3.11 22.94
N ASP A 62 -19.93 2.52 23.83
CA ASP A 62 -19.97 1.07 24.13
C ASP A 62 -19.91 0.15 22.89
N ASP A 63 -19.05 0.47 21.90
CA ASP A 63 -18.90 -0.29 20.64
C ASP A 63 -20.16 -0.32 19.75
N GLU A 64 -21.02 0.70 19.86
CA GLU A 64 -22.19 0.89 18.99
C GLU A 64 -21.80 0.99 17.52
N ASN A 65 -22.61 0.37 16.65
CA ASN A 65 -22.41 0.41 15.21
C ASN A 65 -22.83 1.77 14.66
N ILE A 66 -21.89 2.46 14.02
CA ILE A 66 -22.12 3.76 13.40
C ILE A 66 -22.55 3.60 11.93
N GLY A 67 -21.91 2.66 11.22
CA GLY A 67 -22.04 2.56 9.78
C GLY A 67 -21.12 1.52 9.17
N THR A 68 -20.96 1.59 7.84
CA THR A 68 -20.21 0.62 7.04
C THR A 68 -19.16 1.30 6.17
N ILE A 69 -17.98 0.71 6.02
CA ILE A 69 -16.94 1.21 5.11
C ILE A 69 -17.37 0.95 3.65
N ASN A 70 -17.54 2.03 2.87
CA ASN A 70 -17.93 1.99 1.46
C ASN A 70 -16.74 2.05 0.51
N ASP A 71 -15.75 2.91 0.78
CA ASP A 71 -14.61 3.14 -0.12
C ASP A 71 -13.39 3.69 0.65
N PHE A 72 -12.26 3.83 -0.03
CA PHE A 72 -11.02 4.40 0.49
C PHE A 72 -10.54 5.57 -0.37
N LEU A 73 -10.08 6.64 0.26
CA LEU A 73 -9.34 7.69 -0.41
C LEU A 73 -7.84 7.40 -0.31
N ILE A 74 -7.19 7.33 -1.47
CA ILE A 74 -5.76 7.08 -1.60
C ILE A 74 -5.10 8.34 -2.16
N ASP A 75 -4.03 8.80 -1.51
CA ASP A 75 -3.25 9.96 -1.94
C ASP A 75 -2.32 9.66 -3.14
N GLU A 76 -1.63 10.69 -3.63
CA GLU A 76 -0.70 10.56 -4.76
C GLU A 76 0.53 9.69 -4.43
N ASP A 77 0.85 9.51 -3.15
CA ASP A 77 1.94 8.68 -2.64
C ASP A 77 1.51 7.21 -2.47
N GLY A 78 0.23 6.89 -2.67
CA GLY A 78 -0.34 5.55 -2.55
C GLY A 78 -0.72 5.15 -1.12
N GLN A 79 -0.83 6.12 -0.20
CA GLN A 79 -1.26 5.90 1.18
C GLN A 79 -2.75 6.18 1.33
N VAL A 80 -3.40 5.49 2.27
CA VAL A 80 -4.81 5.73 2.58
C VAL A 80 -4.92 7.02 3.39
N ALA A 81 -5.53 8.05 2.81
CA ALA A 81 -5.77 9.33 3.46
C ALA A 81 -7.02 9.30 4.35
N ALA A 82 -8.08 8.64 3.87
CA ALA A 82 -9.34 8.53 4.58
C ALA A 82 -10.13 7.29 4.17
N VAL A 83 -11.07 6.89 5.01
CA VAL A 83 -12.11 5.90 4.70
C VAL A 83 -13.43 6.61 4.49
N ILE A 84 -14.21 6.15 3.52
CA ILE A 84 -15.57 6.62 3.31
C ILE A 84 -16.51 5.68 4.04
N VAL A 85 -17.25 6.22 5.01
CA VAL A 85 -18.20 5.48 5.82
C VAL A 85 -19.61 5.92 5.48
N GLY A 86 -20.46 4.96 5.10
CA GLY A 86 -21.89 5.20 5.02
C GLY A 86 -22.47 5.22 6.43
N VAL A 87 -22.97 6.38 6.86
CA VAL A 87 -23.53 6.62 8.20
C VAL A 87 -25.02 6.92 8.09
N GLY A 88 -25.82 6.28 8.95
CA GLY A 88 -27.26 6.46 8.96
C GLY A 88 -27.99 5.77 7.80
N GLY A 89 -29.32 5.81 7.85
CA GLY A 89 -30.20 5.20 6.84
C GLY A 89 -30.85 3.89 7.32
N PHE A 90 -32.17 3.80 7.19
CA PHE A 90 -32.91 2.58 7.52
C PHE A 90 -32.90 1.70 6.26
N LEU A 91 -31.98 0.72 6.19
CA LEU A 91 -31.87 -0.27 5.10
C LEU A 91 -31.21 0.23 3.79
N GLY A 92 -30.13 1.00 3.85
CA GLY A 92 -29.37 1.37 2.63
C GLY A 92 -30.02 2.45 1.78
N MET A 93 -31.03 3.14 2.32
CA MET A 93 -31.67 4.30 1.72
C MET A 93 -31.52 5.49 2.66
N GLY A 94 -30.90 6.55 2.14
CA GLY A 94 -30.64 7.76 2.93
C GLY A 94 -29.36 7.68 3.75
N ASP A 95 -28.55 6.65 3.54
CA ASP A 95 -27.17 6.62 4.01
C ASP A 95 -26.43 7.79 3.39
N LYS A 96 -25.70 8.53 4.21
CA LYS A 96 -24.80 9.58 3.74
C LYS A 96 -23.36 9.09 3.87
N ASP A 97 -22.54 9.47 2.92
CA ASP A 97 -21.12 9.17 2.98
C ASP A 97 -20.41 10.22 3.84
N VAL A 98 -19.56 9.78 4.74
CA VAL A 98 -18.71 10.64 5.57
C VAL A 98 -17.26 10.16 5.42
N ALA A 99 -16.37 11.07 5.06
CA ALA A 99 -14.94 10.78 5.00
C ALA A 99 -14.30 10.94 6.39
N ILE A 100 -13.65 9.89 6.87
CA ILE A 100 -12.93 9.87 8.15
C ILE A 100 -11.45 9.66 7.87
N GLU A 101 -10.59 10.55 8.35
CA GLU A 101 -9.15 10.44 8.20
C GLU A 101 -8.63 9.11 8.75
N TRP A 102 -7.68 8.48 8.05
CA TRP A 102 -7.13 7.18 8.44
C TRP A 102 -6.56 7.17 9.86
N ASP A 103 -5.88 8.26 10.25
CA ASP A 103 -5.26 8.42 11.57
C ASP A 103 -6.26 8.56 12.72
N SER A 104 -7.54 8.83 12.40
CA SER A 104 -8.62 8.89 13.40
C SER A 104 -9.27 7.53 13.67
N LEU A 105 -8.83 6.48 12.98
CA LEU A 105 -9.36 5.13 13.11
C LEU A 105 -8.45 4.27 13.97
N GLU A 106 -9.06 3.46 14.80
CA GLU A 106 -8.39 2.39 15.52
C GLU A 106 -8.75 1.04 14.88
N LEU A 107 -7.75 0.40 14.26
CA LEU A 107 -7.88 -0.94 13.69
C LEU A 107 -7.37 -1.96 14.71
N THR A 108 -8.27 -2.80 15.18
CA THR A 108 -7.96 -3.94 16.06
C THR A 108 -8.33 -5.24 15.37
N ARG A 109 -7.76 -6.36 15.80
CA ARG A 109 -8.26 -7.68 15.42
C ARG A 109 -9.31 -8.13 16.41
N ASP A 110 -10.30 -8.86 15.93
CA ASP A 110 -11.25 -9.58 16.78
C ASP A 110 -10.56 -10.70 17.58
N ASP A 111 -11.34 -11.35 18.46
CA ASP A 111 -10.84 -12.39 19.37
C ASP A 111 -10.31 -13.63 18.61
N ASP A 112 -10.86 -13.92 17.44
CA ASP A 112 -10.46 -15.03 16.57
C ASP A 112 -9.24 -14.68 15.70
N GLY A 113 -8.92 -13.39 15.57
CA GLY A 113 -7.78 -12.87 14.82
C GLY A 113 -7.99 -12.88 13.30
N GLU A 114 -9.21 -13.15 12.85
CA GLU A 114 -9.57 -13.32 11.45
C GLU A 114 -10.09 -12.00 10.85
N ASP A 115 -10.88 -11.25 11.61
CA ASP A 115 -11.51 -10.02 11.15
C ASP A 115 -10.94 -8.76 11.83
N TYR A 116 -11.00 -7.65 11.10
CA TYR A 116 -10.63 -6.34 11.63
C TYR A 116 -11.86 -5.65 12.23
N VAL A 117 -11.73 -5.19 13.47
CA VAL A 117 -12.70 -4.29 14.10
C VAL A 117 -12.17 -2.86 13.98
N ILE A 118 -12.92 -2.02 13.26
CA ILE A 118 -12.61 -0.62 13.03
C ILE A 118 -13.43 0.23 14.01
N ARG A 119 -12.72 1.05 14.79
CA ARG A 119 -13.32 1.98 15.74
C ARG A 119 -12.98 3.41 15.39
N VAL A 120 -13.86 4.34 15.76
CA VAL A 120 -13.64 5.78 15.67
C VAL A 120 -14.02 6.45 16.98
N ASN A 121 -13.29 7.50 17.35
CA ASN A 121 -13.57 8.30 18.54
C ASN A 121 -14.65 9.37 18.28
N ALA A 122 -15.81 8.94 17.81
CA ALA A 122 -16.96 9.80 17.55
C ALA A 122 -18.26 9.03 17.81
N SER A 123 -19.32 9.75 18.20
CA SER A 123 -20.65 9.15 18.34
C SER A 123 -21.32 8.98 16.98
N GLN A 124 -22.32 8.09 16.92
CA GLN A 124 -23.15 7.95 15.72
C GLN A 124 -23.82 9.28 15.36
N GLU A 125 -24.43 9.96 16.33
CA GLU A 125 -25.11 11.25 16.13
C GLU A 125 -24.16 12.32 15.55
N ALA A 126 -22.93 12.40 16.05
CA ALA A 126 -21.95 13.37 15.54
C ALA A 126 -21.60 13.12 14.07
N LEU A 127 -21.48 11.85 13.67
CA LEU A 127 -21.23 11.50 12.28
C LEU A 127 -22.48 11.63 11.42
N GLU A 128 -23.69 11.46 11.97
CA GLU A 128 -24.97 11.74 11.31
C GLU A 128 -25.23 13.24 11.09
N GLU A 129 -24.62 14.12 11.87
CA GLU A 129 -24.67 15.58 11.68
C GLU A 129 -23.51 16.14 10.84
N ALA A 130 -22.43 15.36 10.65
CA ALA A 130 -21.28 15.78 9.84
C ALA A 130 -21.64 16.13 8.38
N GLU A 131 -20.81 16.93 7.74
CA GLU A 131 -20.97 17.23 6.31
C GLU A 131 -20.85 15.95 5.48
N GLU A 132 -21.72 15.81 4.47
CA GLU A 132 -21.66 14.70 3.53
C GLU A 132 -20.42 14.83 2.64
N TYR A 133 -19.73 13.72 2.44
CA TYR A 133 -18.61 13.62 1.53
C TYR A 133 -19.13 13.48 0.09
N GLU A 134 -18.85 14.50 -0.73
CA GLU A 134 -19.18 14.48 -2.15
C GLU A 134 -18.00 13.94 -2.98
N ARG A 135 -18.25 12.82 -3.69
CA ARG A 135 -17.32 12.32 -4.70
C ARG A 135 -17.37 13.21 -5.95
N ASN A 136 -16.23 13.79 -6.31
CA ASN A 136 -16.07 14.61 -7.51
C ASN A 136 -15.74 13.79 -8.77
#